data_AF-A0A7W1B1J8-F1
#
_entry.id   AF-A0A7W1B1J8-F1
#
_cell.length_a   1.000
_cell.length_b   1.000
_cell.length_c   1.000
_cell.angle_alpha   90.00
_cell.angle_beta   90.00
_cell.angle_gamma   90.00
#
_symmetry.space_group_name_H-M   'P 1'
#
loop_
_entity.id
_entity.type
_entity.pdbx_description
1 polymer ?
#
loop_
_entity_poly.entity_id
_entity_poly.type
_entity_poly.pdbx_seq_one_letter_code
_entity_poly.pdbx_strand_id
1 'polypeptide(L)'
;AGMDQVELPPGRYEVVLDAGAVADLVSGLLMQGLNGKAVAEGRSFARLGTAQFDPAVTLRDDSTDARATGLPFDAEGTPKRPLDLVRDGVTAAVPHDRRTAAACGASSTGSAVPGGDRWGAFPSDVRLDPGDAGDGPLDLVAGVAKGLLVSDFWYTRVLDPRTLVYTGLTRNGVWLIEDGRLGSAVSTLRFTQSYVDALGPGAVLGVSREQYAVPGGVGPMTGGTGHMLVPALRLASWNITGGAAG
;
A
#
# COMPACT_ATOMS: atom_id res chain seq x y z
N ALA A 1 24.60 -20.19 -7.54
CA ALA A 1 24.08 -21.57 -7.41
C ALA A 1 22.74 -21.45 -6.69
N GLY A 2 21.64 -21.41 -7.44
CA GLY A 2 20.30 -21.22 -6.89
C GLY A 2 19.72 -22.57 -6.48
N MET A 3 19.41 -22.70 -5.20
CA MET A 3 18.72 -23.83 -4.59
C MET A 3 17.35 -24.05 -5.27
N ASP A 4 16.91 -25.30 -5.41
CA ASP A 4 15.67 -25.72 -6.08
C ASP A 4 14.48 -24.81 -5.71
N GLN A 5 14.12 -23.90 -6.61
CA GLN A 5 12.93 -23.07 -6.46
C GLN A 5 11.70 -23.89 -6.85
N VAL A 6 10.64 -23.76 -6.08
CA VAL A 6 9.37 -24.39 -6.40
C VAL A 6 8.57 -23.48 -7.33
N GLU A 7 8.01 -24.05 -8.39
CA GLU A 7 7.01 -23.38 -9.21
C GLU A 7 5.62 -23.62 -8.65
N LEU A 8 4.78 -22.58 -8.67
CA LEU A 8 3.39 -22.66 -8.24
C LEU A 8 2.46 -22.37 -9.41
N PRO A 9 1.33 -23.09 -9.51
CA PRO A 9 0.34 -22.82 -10.55
C PRO A 9 -0.34 -21.47 -10.30
N PRO A 10 -0.93 -20.85 -11.34
CA PRO A 10 -1.86 -19.75 -11.17
C PRO A 10 -2.98 -20.10 -10.19
N GLY A 11 -3.39 -19.13 -9.38
CA GLY A 11 -4.39 -19.34 -8.36
C GLY A 11 -4.47 -18.21 -7.34
N ARG A 12 -5.38 -18.36 -6.38
CA ARG A 12 -5.50 -17.48 -5.23
C ARG A 12 -4.79 -18.09 -4.03
N TYR A 13 -3.91 -17.33 -3.44
CA TYR A 13 -3.10 -17.76 -2.30
C TYR A 13 -3.34 -16.83 -1.12
N GLU A 14 -3.42 -17.38 0.08
CA GLU A 14 -3.23 -16.59 1.29
C GLU A 14 -1.78 -16.07 1.30
N VAL A 15 -1.58 -14.80 1.67
CA VAL A 15 -0.26 -14.18 1.65
C VAL A 15 0.05 -13.44 2.94
N VAL A 16 1.30 -13.53 3.37
CA VAL A 16 1.92 -12.56 4.28
C VAL A 16 2.76 -11.62 3.41
N LEU A 17 2.43 -10.35 3.43
CA LEU A 17 3.19 -9.30 2.77
C LEU A 17 4.11 -8.63 3.80
N ASP A 18 5.40 -8.64 3.53
CA ASP A 18 6.36 -7.86 4.28
C ASP A 18 6.22 -6.36 3.94
N ALA A 19 6.87 -5.50 4.71
CA ALA A 19 6.77 -4.05 4.60
C ALA A 19 7.07 -3.51 3.20
N GLY A 20 8.00 -4.12 2.46
CA GLY A 20 8.30 -3.73 1.07
C GLY A 20 7.11 -3.91 0.12
N ALA A 21 6.45 -5.07 0.18
CA ALA A 21 5.25 -5.37 -0.59
C ALA A 21 4.05 -4.51 -0.15
N VAL A 22 3.89 -4.28 1.16
CA VAL A 22 2.84 -3.39 1.70
C VAL A 22 3.06 -1.95 1.24
N ALA A 23 4.31 -1.48 1.18
CA ALA A 23 4.63 -0.14 0.69
C ALA A 23 4.29 0.04 -0.80
N ASP A 24 4.50 -0.95 -1.66
CA ASP A 24 4.04 -0.90 -3.05
C ASP A 24 2.51 -0.78 -3.13
N LEU A 25 1.79 -1.57 -2.33
CA LEU A 25 0.34 -1.52 -2.23
C LEU A 25 -0.15 -0.12 -1.84
N VAL A 26 0.36 0.41 -0.73
CA VAL A 26 0.02 1.76 -0.25
C VAL A 26 0.38 2.82 -1.29
N SER A 27 1.53 2.72 -1.95
CA SER A 27 1.93 3.64 -3.04
C SER A 27 0.90 3.64 -4.17
N GLY A 28 0.41 2.46 -4.56
CA GLY A 28 -0.63 2.33 -5.58
C GLY A 28 -1.93 3.06 -5.19
N LEU A 29 -2.36 2.90 -3.93
CA LEU A 29 -3.53 3.61 -3.40
C LEU A 29 -3.36 5.13 -3.48
N LEU A 30 -2.20 5.65 -3.06
CA LEU A 30 -1.89 7.09 -3.06
C LEU A 30 -1.77 7.66 -4.48
N MET A 31 -1.21 6.91 -5.43
CA MET A 31 -1.01 7.40 -6.79
C MET A 31 -2.30 7.47 -7.61
N GLN A 32 -3.17 6.47 -7.48
CA GLN A 32 -4.33 6.33 -8.39
C GLN A 32 -5.68 6.59 -7.72
N GLY A 33 -5.79 6.37 -6.41
CA GLY A 33 -7.05 6.46 -5.69
C GLY A 33 -7.13 7.66 -4.75
N LEU A 34 -6.32 7.66 -3.70
CA LEU A 34 -6.27 8.69 -2.66
C LEU A 34 -5.45 9.89 -3.16
N ASN A 35 -5.92 10.52 -4.23
CA ASN A 35 -5.31 11.70 -4.85
C ASN A 35 -6.39 12.61 -5.42
N GLY A 36 -6.39 13.88 -5.03
CA GLY A 36 -7.39 14.86 -5.44
C GLY A 36 -7.51 15.05 -6.95
N LYS A 37 -6.41 14.90 -7.70
CA LYS A 37 -6.43 14.95 -9.18
C LYS A 37 -7.16 13.75 -9.76
N ALA A 38 -6.90 12.54 -9.23
CA ALA A 38 -7.59 11.34 -9.68
C ALA A 38 -9.10 11.38 -9.39
N VAL A 39 -9.50 11.99 -8.26
CA VAL A 39 -10.91 12.26 -7.95
C VAL A 39 -11.52 13.25 -8.94
N ALA A 40 -10.89 14.41 -9.15
CA ALA A 40 -11.37 15.43 -10.08
C ALA A 40 -11.55 14.91 -11.51
N GLU A 41 -10.72 13.95 -11.93
CA GLU A 41 -10.77 13.34 -13.27
C GLU A 41 -11.67 12.09 -13.35
N GLY A 42 -12.34 11.71 -12.26
CA GLY A 42 -13.23 10.53 -12.23
C GLY A 42 -12.51 9.18 -12.34
N ARG A 43 -11.21 9.14 -12.06
CA ARG A 43 -10.36 7.94 -12.13
C ARG A 43 -10.17 7.25 -10.77
N SER A 44 -10.53 7.89 -9.66
CA SER A 44 -10.35 7.35 -8.31
C SER A 44 -11.44 6.34 -7.89
N PHE A 45 -11.08 5.39 -7.02
CA PHE A 45 -12.03 4.53 -6.31
C PHE A 45 -12.74 5.24 -5.14
N ALA A 46 -12.18 6.36 -4.66
CA ALA A 46 -12.49 6.94 -3.36
C ALA A 46 -13.94 7.44 -3.29
N ARG A 47 -14.64 7.01 -2.25
CA ARG A 47 -15.99 7.43 -1.87
C ARG A 47 -15.95 7.80 -0.39
N LEU A 48 -15.88 9.10 -0.12
CA LEU A 48 -15.77 9.62 1.24
C LEU A 48 -16.94 9.13 2.11
N GLY A 49 -16.64 8.71 3.34
CA GLY A 49 -17.61 8.19 4.30
C GLY A 49 -18.08 6.75 4.04
N THR A 50 -17.49 6.06 3.04
CA THR A 50 -17.82 4.66 2.74
C THR A 50 -16.79 3.72 3.34
N ALA A 51 -17.24 2.63 3.95
CA ALA A 51 -16.38 1.50 4.34
C ALA A 51 -15.93 0.74 3.08
N GLN A 52 -14.75 1.10 2.57
CA GLN A 52 -14.18 0.51 1.35
C GLN A 52 -13.06 -0.49 1.68
N PHE A 53 -12.55 -0.44 2.91
CA PHE A 53 -11.44 -1.26 3.38
C PHE A 53 -11.87 -2.05 4.62
N ASP A 54 -11.05 -3.02 4.99
CA ASP A 54 -11.18 -3.77 6.22
C ASP A 54 -11.09 -2.83 7.44
N PRO A 55 -11.88 -3.04 8.51
CA PRO A 55 -11.78 -2.25 9.74
C PRO A 55 -10.37 -2.19 10.35
N ALA A 56 -9.51 -3.18 10.07
CA ALA A 56 -8.11 -3.17 10.51
C ALA A 56 -7.23 -2.13 9.76
N VAL A 57 -7.75 -1.49 8.71
CA VAL A 57 -7.00 -0.54 7.88
C VAL A 57 -7.26 0.89 8.32
N THR A 58 -6.23 1.52 8.91
CA THR A 58 -6.17 2.97 9.13
C THR A 58 -4.89 3.52 8.49
N LEU A 59 -5.06 4.40 7.49
CA LEU A 59 -3.97 5.01 6.72
C LEU A 59 -3.99 6.53 6.92
N ARG A 60 -2.89 7.11 7.39
CA ARG A 60 -2.79 8.54 7.73
C ARG A 60 -1.57 9.20 7.07
N ASP A 61 -1.70 10.46 6.67
CA ASP A 61 -0.56 11.38 6.48
C ASP A 61 -0.37 12.18 7.78
N ASP A 62 0.73 11.98 8.50
CA ASP A 62 0.94 12.57 9.83
C ASP A 62 2.34 13.17 9.98
N SER A 63 2.47 14.45 9.64
CA SER A 63 3.72 15.20 9.83
C SER A 63 4.02 15.52 11.30
N THR A 64 3.17 15.11 12.25
CA THR A 64 3.39 15.30 13.70
C THR A 64 3.93 14.04 14.39
N ASP A 65 3.98 12.90 13.69
CA ASP A 65 4.64 11.69 14.20
C ASP A 65 6.14 11.98 14.41
N ALA A 66 6.69 11.58 15.55
CA ALA A 66 8.10 11.82 15.88
C ALA A 66 9.07 11.12 14.90
N ARG A 67 8.59 10.14 14.15
CA ARG A 67 9.34 9.42 13.12
C ARG A 67 9.23 10.09 11.75
N ALA A 68 8.27 11.01 11.55
CA ALA A 68 8.08 11.75 10.30
C ALA A 68 9.38 12.45 9.87
N THR A 69 9.65 12.45 8.56
CA THR A 69 10.85 13.09 7.99
C THR A 69 10.51 14.20 7.01
N GLY A 70 9.23 14.34 6.66
CA GLY A 70 8.72 15.39 5.78
C GLY A 70 8.79 16.76 6.43
N LEU A 71 8.71 17.79 5.56
CA LEU A 71 8.64 19.18 6.00
C LEU A 71 7.27 19.47 6.63
N PRO A 72 7.16 20.42 7.58
CA PRO A 72 5.88 20.78 8.21
C PRO A 72 4.94 21.58 7.30
N PHE A 73 5.32 21.81 6.04
CA PHE A 73 4.54 22.48 5.01
C PHE A 73 4.81 21.86 3.65
N ASP A 74 3.89 22.05 2.72
CA ASP A 74 3.97 21.51 1.36
C ASP A 74 4.67 22.45 0.36
N ALA A 75 4.77 22.02 -0.91
CA ALA A 75 5.44 22.82 -1.95
C ALA A 75 4.77 24.17 -2.26
N GLU A 76 3.53 24.40 -1.81
CA GLU A 76 2.80 25.67 -1.95
C GLU A 76 2.86 26.51 -0.66
N GLY A 77 3.63 26.07 0.34
CA GLY A 77 3.76 26.69 1.66
C GLY A 77 2.54 26.48 2.56
N THR A 78 1.67 25.52 2.24
CA THR A 78 0.51 25.19 3.07
C THR A 78 0.95 24.34 4.26
N PRO A 79 0.67 24.75 5.52
CA PRO A 79 1.02 23.96 6.69
C PRO A 79 0.34 22.58 6.68
N LYS A 80 1.11 21.54 7.00
CA LYS A 80 0.60 20.18 7.13
C LYS A 80 -0.14 19.99 8.45
N ARG A 81 -1.15 19.13 8.41
CA ARG A 81 -1.91 18.66 9.57
C ARG A 81 -2.13 17.15 9.43
N PRO A 82 -2.26 16.42 10.55
CA PRO A 82 -2.65 15.01 10.50
C PRO A 82 -3.92 14.82 9.68
N LEU A 83 -3.90 13.89 8.73
CA LEU A 83 -4.99 13.60 7.82
C LEU A 83 -5.24 12.09 7.75
N ASP A 84 -6.35 11.64 8.32
CA ASP A 84 -6.84 10.27 8.12
C ASP A 84 -7.34 10.13 6.68
N LEU A 85 -6.62 9.36 5.86
CA LEU A 85 -7.04 9.01 4.49
C LEU A 85 -8.06 7.88 4.52
N VAL A 86 -7.75 6.87 5.33
CA VAL A 86 -8.65 5.78 5.71
C VAL A 86 -8.63 5.68 7.22
N ARG A 87 -9.80 5.56 7.85
CA ARG A 87 -9.95 5.38 9.28
C ARG A 87 -10.89 4.22 9.54
N ASP A 88 -10.38 3.18 10.21
CA ASP A 88 -11.15 1.99 10.60
C ASP A 88 -11.93 1.41 9.40
N GLY A 89 -11.27 1.29 8.25
CA GLY A 89 -11.84 0.80 7.00
C GLY A 89 -12.63 1.84 6.17
N VAL A 90 -12.92 3.02 6.71
CA VAL A 90 -13.70 4.07 6.06
C VAL A 90 -12.79 5.05 5.33
N THR A 91 -13.02 5.26 4.03
CA THR A 91 -12.33 6.33 3.27
C THR A 91 -12.76 7.69 3.83
N ALA A 92 -11.86 8.36 4.56
CA ALA A 92 -12.16 9.55 5.35
C ALA A 92 -11.77 10.85 4.63
N ALA A 93 -10.66 10.85 3.90
CA ALA A 93 -10.19 12.01 3.17
C ALA A 93 -9.38 11.66 1.91
N VAL A 94 -9.21 12.67 1.06
CA VAL A 94 -8.33 12.61 -0.11
C VAL A 94 -7.35 13.79 -0.03
N PRO A 95 -6.05 13.57 -0.29
CA PRO A 95 -5.05 14.64 -0.34
C PRO A 95 -5.32 15.62 -1.48
N HIS A 96 -5.15 16.90 -1.20
CA HIS A 96 -5.34 17.99 -2.15
C HIS A 96 -4.21 19.03 -2.09
N ASP A 97 -3.77 19.47 -3.27
CA ASP A 97 -3.09 20.75 -3.50
C ASP A 97 -4.17 21.84 -3.67
N ARG A 98 -3.80 23.13 -3.76
CA ARG A 98 -4.81 24.19 -3.93
C ARG A 98 -5.65 24.04 -5.19
N ARG A 99 -5.06 23.54 -6.27
CA ARG A 99 -5.72 23.38 -7.58
C ARG A 99 -6.80 22.30 -7.56
N THR A 100 -6.46 21.11 -7.06
CA THR A 100 -7.38 19.99 -6.93
C THR A 100 -8.41 20.24 -5.83
N ALA A 101 -8.04 20.94 -4.76
CA ALA A 101 -9.00 21.43 -3.78
C ALA A 101 -10.07 22.31 -4.44
N ALA A 102 -9.67 23.30 -5.22
CA ALA A 102 -10.60 24.16 -5.95
C ALA A 102 -11.49 23.38 -6.94
N ALA A 103 -10.91 22.42 -7.67
CA ALA A 103 -11.65 21.59 -8.62
C ALA A 103 -12.69 20.66 -7.95
N CYS A 104 -12.40 20.20 -6.73
CA CYS A 104 -13.28 19.31 -5.96
C CYS A 104 -14.16 20.02 -4.93
N GLY A 105 -14.11 21.36 -4.84
CA GLY A 105 -14.83 22.11 -3.80
C GLY A 105 -14.34 21.80 -2.37
N ALA A 106 -13.07 21.40 -2.23
CA ALA A 106 -12.41 21.04 -0.97
C ALA A 106 -11.42 22.13 -0.53
N SER A 107 -10.66 21.85 0.53
CA SER A 107 -9.54 22.68 1.00
C SER A 107 -8.21 21.97 0.76
N SER A 108 -7.12 22.74 0.59
CA SER A 108 -5.78 22.15 0.52
C SER A 108 -5.45 21.41 1.82
N THR A 109 -4.85 20.24 1.69
CA THR A 109 -4.46 19.38 2.82
C THR A 109 -3.01 19.54 3.22
N GLY A 110 -2.26 20.44 2.57
CA GLY A 110 -0.80 20.49 2.77
C GLY A 110 -0.12 19.31 2.08
N SER A 111 -0.57 18.91 0.90
CA SER A 111 -0.03 17.76 0.17
C SER A 111 0.45 18.13 -1.24
N ALA A 112 0.69 19.42 -1.51
CA ALA A 112 1.28 19.84 -2.78
C ALA A 112 2.75 19.40 -2.90
N VAL A 113 3.11 18.93 -4.08
CA VAL A 113 4.48 18.51 -4.41
C VAL A 113 4.98 19.22 -5.68
N PRO A 114 6.32 19.32 -5.88
CA PRO A 114 6.86 19.76 -7.15
C PRO A 114 6.32 18.91 -8.32
N GLY A 115 5.81 19.56 -9.38
CA GLY A 115 5.17 18.86 -10.50
C GLY A 115 3.76 18.33 -10.20
N GLY A 116 3.09 18.83 -9.16
CA GLY A 116 1.72 18.46 -8.80
C GLY A 116 0.68 18.74 -9.90
N ASP A 117 0.96 19.60 -10.86
CA ASP A 117 0.15 19.76 -12.08
C ASP A 117 -0.03 18.44 -12.84
N ARG A 118 1.04 17.65 -12.93
CA ARG A 118 1.07 16.33 -13.59
C ARG A 118 0.54 15.23 -12.69
N TRP A 119 0.95 15.25 -11.42
CA TRP A 119 0.78 14.10 -10.54
C TRP A 119 -0.35 14.24 -9.52
N GLY A 120 -0.80 15.47 -9.25
CA GLY A 120 -1.71 15.77 -8.16
C GLY A 120 -1.00 15.92 -6.82
N ALA A 121 -1.76 15.75 -5.75
CA ALA A 121 -1.29 15.93 -4.38
C ALA A 121 -0.77 14.62 -3.80
N PHE A 122 0.38 14.66 -3.14
CA PHE A 122 1.00 13.51 -2.48
C PHE A 122 1.26 13.80 -1.01
N PRO A 123 0.74 12.96 -0.10
CA PRO A 123 1.14 12.98 1.31
C PRO A 123 2.61 12.59 1.46
N SER A 124 3.26 13.04 2.54
CA SER A 124 4.72 12.86 2.73
C SER A 124 5.11 11.96 3.88
N ASP A 125 4.25 11.83 4.89
CA ASP A 125 4.54 11.11 6.13
C ASP A 125 3.44 10.09 6.36
N VAL A 126 3.34 9.16 5.40
CA VAL A 126 2.25 8.18 5.36
C VAL A 126 2.54 7.04 6.30
N ARG A 127 1.56 6.70 7.14
CA ARG A 127 1.61 5.52 8.01
C ARG A 127 0.36 4.68 7.85
N LEU A 128 0.54 3.38 7.69
CA LEU A 128 -0.50 2.39 7.92
C LEU A 128 -0.39 1.96 9.39
N ASP A 129 -1.45 2.13 10.18
CA ASP A 129 -1.42 1.86 11.61
C ASP A 129 -1.06 0.40 11.91
N PRO A 130 -0.31 0.14 12.99
CA PRO A 130 0.06 -1.21 13.38
C PRO A 130 -1.16 -1.93 13.98
N GLY A 131 -1.12 -3.27 13.94
CA GLY A 131 -2.07 -4.13 14.64
C GLY A 131 -1.45 -4.83 15.84
N ASP A 132 -2.06 -5.95 16.21
CA ASP A 132 -1.69 -6.75 17.38
C ASP A 132 -1.43 -8.23 17.07
N ALA A 133 -1.44 -8.63 15.79
CA ALA A 133 -1.36 -10.02 15.35
C ALA A 133 0.05 -10.64 15.41
N GLY A 134 0.99 -10.00 16.10
CA GLY A 134 2.41 -10.41 16.19
C GLY A 134 3.34 -9.20 16.11
N ASP A 135 4.64 -9.40 16.35
CA ASP A 135 5.62 -8.32 16.21
C ASP A 135 5.93 -8.06 14.74
N GLY A 136 6.17 -9.11 13.95
CA GLY A 136 6.60 -8.99 12.55
C GLY A 136 5.99 -10.01 11.59
N PRO A 137 6.47 -10.06 10.34
CA PRO A 137 5.94 -10.96 9.32
C PRO A 137 6.03 -12.45 9.70
N LEU A 138 7.06 -12.86 10.44
CA LEU A 138 7.24 -14.25 10.87
C LEU A 138 6.18 -14.72 11.88
N ASP A 139 5.63 -13.81 12.69
CA ASP A 139 4.52 -14.15 13.60
C ASP A 139 3.21 -14.33 12.81
N LEU A 140 3.01 -13.52 11.78
CA LEU A 140 1.86 -13.66 10.87
C LEU A 140 1.92 -15.00 10.10
N VAL A 141 3.12 -15.43 9.70
CA VAL A 141 3.38 -16.73 9.05
C VAL A 141 2.87 -17.88 9.90
N ALA A 142 3.01 -17.84 11.23
CA ALA A 142 2.57 -18.92 12.12
C ALA A 142 1.07 -19.23 12.04
N GLY A 143 0.25 -18.27 11.60
CA GLY A 143 -1.19 -18.45 11.42
C GLY A 143 -1.62 -19.07 10.08
N VAL A 144 -0.68 -19.28 9.14
CA VAL A 144 -0.98 -19.66 7.75
C VAL A 144 -0.80 -21.17 7.57
N ALA A 145 -1.86 -21.87 7.15
CA ALA A 145 -1.78 -23.30 6.86
C ALA A 145 -1.03 -23.58 5.54
N LYS A 146 -1.36 -22.84 4.49
CA LYS A 146 -0.66 -22.86 3.20
C LYS A 146 -0.77 -21.52 2.51
N GLY A 147 0.35 -20.92 2.15
CA GLY A 147 0.36 -19.58 1.56
C GLY A 147 1.75 -19.13 1.12
N LEU A 148 1.93 -17.83 0.97
CA LEU A 148 3.21 -17.24 0.54
C LEU A 148 3.62 -16.12 1.48
N LEU A 149 4.91 -16.07 1.83
CA LEU A 149 5.53 -14.84 2.32
C LEU A 149 6.11 -14.11 1.11
N VAL A 150 5.73 -12.84 0.91
CA VAL A 150 6.22 -11.99 -0.19
C VAL A 150 6.89 -10.76 0.40
N SER A 151 8.20 -10.62 0.16
CA SER A 151 8.96 -9.46 0.66
C SER A 151 8.71 -8.19 -0.14
N ASP A 152 8.62 -8.31 -1.46
CA ASP A 152 8.41 -7.16 -2.34
C ASP A 152 7.66 -7.47 -3.63
N PHE A 153 7.08 -6.42 -4.18
CA PHE A 153 6.57 -6.39 -5.54
C PHE A 153 7.47 -5.55 -6.42
N TRP A 154 7.54 -5.94 -7.69
CA TRP A 154 8.43 -5.33 -8.66
C TRP A 154 7.77 -5.22 -10.04
N TYR A 155 8.18 -4.22 -10.81
CA TYR A 155 7.58 -3.88 -12.11
C TYR A 155 6.05 -3.78 -12.05
N THR A 156 5.54 -3.17 -10.99
CA THR A 156 4.10 -2.99 -10.78
C THR A 156 3.56 -1.93 -11.74
N ARG A 157 2.47 -2.26 -12.42
CA ARG A 157 1.77 -1.40 -13.37
C ARG A 157 0.29 -1.45 -13.11
N VAL A 158 -0.33 -0.27 -13.12
CA VAL A 158 -1.78 -0.14 -13.07
C VAL A 158 -2.39 -0.57 -14.41
N LEU A 159 -3.34 -1.49 -14.35
CA LEU A 159 -4.16 -1.93 -15.49
C LEU A 159 -5.50 -1.20 -15.51
N ASP A 160 -6.13 -1.06 -14.34
CA ASP A 160 -7.34 -0.26 -14.17
C ASP A 160 -7.17 0.69 -12.96
N PRO A 161 -7.03 2.00 -13.19
CA PRO A 161 -6.85 2.98 -12.13
C PRO A 161 -8.12 3.23 -11.30
N ARG A 162 -9.31 2.83 -11.77
CA ARG A 162 -10.56 3.05 -11.03
C ARG A 162 -10.82 1.96 -10.01
N THR A 163 -10.47 0.72 -10.33
CA THR A 163 -10.60 -0.43 -9.44
C THR A 163 -9.26 -0.84 -8.81
N LEU A 164 -8.19 -0.09 -9.09
CA LEU A 164 -6.83 -0.31 -8.57
C LEU A 164 -6.32 -1.72 -8.88
N VAL A 165 -6.62 -2.22 -10.09
CA VAL A 165 -6.06 -3.48 -10.57
C VAL A 165 -4.63 -3.24 -11.04
N TYR A 166 -3.68 -3.89 -10.39
CA TYR A 166 -2.27 -3.88 -10.74
C TYR A 166 -1.81 -5.24 -11.23
N THR A 167 -0.85 -5.24 -12.15
CA THR A 167 -0.03 -6.41 -12.44
C THR A 167 1.42 -6.14 -12.07
N GLY A 168 2.12 -7.18 -11.62
CA GLY A 168 3.52 -7.08 -11.22
C GLY A 168 4.16 -8.44 -11.06
N LEU A 169 5.36 -8.45 -10.49
CA LEU A 169 6.16 -9.63 -10.19
C LEU A 169 6.54 -9.67 -8.70
N THR A 170 6.68 -10.87 -8.15
CA THR A 170 7.26 -11.10 -6.83
C THR A 170 8.75 -11.44 -7.00
N ARG A 171 9.69 -10.52 -6.73
CA ARG A 171 11.08 -10.66 -7.20
C ARG A 171 12.08 -11.04 -6.11
N ASN A 172 12.24 -10.23 -5.06
CA ASN A 172 13.38 -10.32 -4.16
C ASN A 172 13.09 -11.06 -2.84
N GLY A 173 12.11 -11.96 -2.85
CA GLY A 173 11.79 -12.78 -1.70
C GLY A 173 10.38 -13.34 -1.77
N VAL A 174 10.28 -14.62 -2.11
CA VAL A 174 9.02 -15.36 -2.08
C VAL A 174 9.29 -16.73 -1.49
N TRP A 175 8.57 -17.06 -0.43
CA TRP A 175 8.71 -18.34 0.25
C TRP A 175 7.35 -18.99 0.40
N LEU A 176 7.33 -20.30 0.19
CA LEU A 176 6.17 -21.10 0.51
C LEU A 176 6.00 -21.15 2.02
N ILE A 177 4.76 -20.97 2.49
CA ILE A 177 4.37 -21.20 3.87
C ILE A 177 3.59 -22.51 3.92
N GLU A 178 3.98 -23.42 4.81
CA GLU A 178 3.26 -24.66 5.11
C GLU A 178 3.23 -24.88 6.62
N ASP A 179 2.04 -25.14 7.18
CA ASP A 179 1.80 -25.40 8.60
C ASP A 179 2.47 -24.38 9.54
N GLY A 180 2.31 -23.10 9.20
CA GLY A 180 2.84 -21.99 9.98
C GLY A 180 4.36 -21.81 9.89
N ARG A 181 5.02 -22.41 8.89
CA ARG A 181 6.48 -22.38 8.73
C ARG A 181 6.90 -21.98 7.33
N LEU A 182 8.01 -21.24 7.25
CA LEU A 182 8.68 -20.97 5.97
C LEU A 182 9.36 -22.23 5.46
N GLY A 183 9.05 -22.57 4.21
CA GLY A 183 9.65 -23.68 3.47
C GLY A 183 10.51 -23.18 2.32
N SER A 184 10.34 -23.82 1.16
CA SER A 184 11.14 -23.58 -0.03
C SER A 184 10.97 -22.16 -0.60
N ALA A 185 12.04 -21.66 -1.22
CA ALA A 185 11.95 -20.49 -2.08
C ALA A 185 11.04 -20.79 -3.28
N VAL A 186 10.21 -19.83 -3.66
CA VAL A 186 9.31 -19.92 -4.81
C VAL A 186 9.92 -19.12 -5.96
N SER A 187 9.75 -19.61 -7.19
CA SER A 187 10.14 -18.85 -8.38
C SER A 187 9.35 -17.55 -8.50
N THR A 188 9.86 -16.58 -9.24
CA THR A 188 9.15 -15.30 -9.42
C THR A 188 7.78 -15.53 -10.06
N LEU A 189 6.73 -15.11 -9.33
CA LEU A 189 5.34 -15.19 -9.75
C LEU A 189 4.87 -13.86 -10.34
N ARG A 190 3.96 -13.94 -11.30
CA ARG A 190 3.18 -12.80 -11.80
C ARG A 190 1.85 -12.76 -11.07
N PHE A 191 1.44 -11.56 -10.67
CA PHE A 191 0.12 -11.32 -10.10
C PHE A 191 -0.68 -10.34 -10.95
N THR A 192 -2.01 -10.41 -10.79
CA THR A 192 -2.95 -9.36 -11.21
C THR A 192 -3.99 -9.19 -10.11
N GLN A 193 -3.92 -8.11 -9.34
CA GLN A 193 -4.66 -7.96 -8.10
C GLN A 193 -5.24 -6.55 -7.98
N SER A 194 -6.51 -6.43 -7.57
CA SER A 194 -7.04 -5.16 -7.08
C SER A 194 -6.50 -4.89 -5.68
N TYR A 195 -5.81 -3.77 -5.50
CA TYR A 195 -5.27 -3.38 -4.19
C TYR A 195 -6.37 -2.96 -3.21
N VAL A 196 -7.48 -2.42 -3.72
CA VAL A 196 -8.64 -2.09 -2.89
C VAL A 196 -9.32 -3.37 -2.42
N ASP A 197 -9.52 -4.35 -3.30
CA ASP A 197 -10.13 -5.63 -2.90
C ASP A 197 -9.22 -6.44 -1.96
N ALA A 198 -7.90 -6.36 -2.15
CA ALA A 198 -6.92 -7.03 -1.28
C ALA A 198 -6.95 -6.52 0.17
N LEU A 199 -7.36 -5.26 0.35
CA LEU A 199 -7.56 -4.63 1.66
C LEU A 199 -9.05 -4.44 1.99
N GLY A 200 -9.96 -5.07 1.25
CA GLY A 200 -11.40 -4.89 1.41
C GLY A 200 -11.94 -5.55 2.69
N PRO A 201 -13.21 -5.28 3.07
CA PRO A 201 -13.82 -5.87 4.25
C PRO A 201 -13.72 -7.40 4.29
N GLY A 202 -13.11 -7.94 5.36
CA GLY A 202 -12.89 -9.37 5.57
C GLY A 202 -11.65 -9.94 4.87
N ALA A 203 -10.86 -9.12 4.16
CA ALA A 203 -9.67 -9.56 3.44
C ALA A 203 -8.38 -9.50 4.27
N VAL A 204 -8.34 -8.66 5.32
CA VAL A 204 -7.17 -8.53 6.20
C VAL A 204 -7.32 -9.47 7.38
N LEU A 205 -6.43 -10.46 7.48
CA LEU A 205 -6.44 -11.49 8.53
C LEU A 205 -5.50 -11.17 9.70
N GLY A 206 -4.58 -10.22 9.52
CA GLY A 206 -3.65 -9.80 10.56
C GLY A 206 -2.78 -8.64 10.13
N VAL A 207 -2.43 -7.79 11.08
CA VAL A 207 -1.55 -6.64 10.92
C VAL A 207 -0.50 -6.72 12.03
N SER A 208 0.78 -6.66 11.67
CA SER A 208 1.87 -6.73 12.66
C SER A 208 1.97 -5.45 13.50
N ARG A 209 2.60 -5.56 14.67
CA ARG A 209 2.83 -4.47 15.61
C ARG A 209 3.99 -3.58 15.19
N GLU A 210 5.08 -4.17 14.69
CA GLU A 210 6.20 -3.40 14.17
C GLU A 210 5.84 -2.76 12.85
N GLN A 211 6.24 -1.49 12.69
CA GLN A 211 6.18 -0.75 11.44
C GLN A 211 7.61 -0.51 10.98
N TYR A 212 7.85 -0.66 9.68
CA TYR A 212 9.14 -0.43 9.07
C TYR A 212 9.10 0.82 8.20
N ALA A 213 10.15 1.64 8.30
CA ALA A 213 10.33 2.80 7.45
C ALA A 213 10.80 2.37 6.05
N VAL A 214 10.00 2.67 5.03
CA VAL A 214 10.31 2.35 3.62
C VAL A 214 10.62 3.65 2.86
N PRO A 215 11.90 3.89 2.48
CA PRO A 215 12.32 5.15 1.85
C PRO A 215 11.83 5.35 0.40
N GLY A 216 11.36 4.29 -0.26
CA GLY A 216 11.10 4.26 -1.70
C GLY A 216 9.67 4.56 -2.16
N GLY A 217 8.72 4.75 -1.22
CA GLY A 217 7.30 4.86 -1.52
C GLY A 217 6.90 6.15 -2.27
N VAL A 218 6.70 7.21 -1.50
CA VAL A 218 6.38 8.56 -2.01
C VAL A 218 7.62 9.43 -2.22
N GLY A 219 8.79 8.95 -1.81
CA GLY A 219 10.06 9.70 -1.80
C GLY A 219 10.36 10.47 -3.09
N PRO A 220 10.34 9.84 -4.29
CA PRO A 220 10.57 10.58 -5.55
C PRO A 220 9.59 11.72 -5.81
N MET A 221 8.34 11.56 -5.36
CA MET A 221 7.27 12.55 -5.54
C MET A 221 7.37 13.68 -4.52
N THR A 222 7.91 13.40 -3.33
CA THR A 222 8.07 14.37 -2.23
C THR A 222 9.48 14.98 -2.17
N GLY A 223 10.24 14.91 -3.27
CA GLY A 223 11.59 15.46 -3.34
C GLY A 223 12.61 14.75 -2.42
N GLY A 224 12.36 13.49 -2.08
CA GLY A 224 13.20 12.64 -1.24
C GLY A 224 13.00 12.84 0.26
N THR A 225 12.00 13.62 0.69
CA THR A 225 11.82 13.99 2.11
C THR A 225 10.84 13.10 2.87
N GLY A 226 10.00 12.34 2.16
CA GLY A 226 9.00 11.47 2.75
C GLY A 226 9.40 10.00 2.77
N HIS A 227 8.99 9.29 3.81
CA HIS A 227 9.00 7.83 3.89
C HIS A 227 7.61 7.33 4.27
N MET A 228 7.41 6.02 4.16
CA MET A 228 6.20 5.38 4.67
C MET A 228 6.53 4.51 5.86
N LEU A 229 5.66 4.47 6.85
CA LEU A 229 5.70 3.53 7.96
C LEU A 229 4.61 2.50 7.76
N VAL A 230 5.00 1.26 7.46
CA VAL A 230 4.03 0.19 7.19
C VAL A 230 4.38 -1.07 7.98
N PRO A 231 3.37 -1.75 8.56
CA PRO A 231 3.52 -3.08 9.14
C PRO A 231 3.55 -4.15 8.05
N ALA A 232 3.82 -5.39 8.44
CA ALA A 232 3.50 -6.55 7.64
C ALA A 232 1.98 -6.83 7.69
N LEU A 233 1.44 -7.40 6.62
CA LEU A 233 0.02 -7.75 6.50
C LEU A 233 -0.15 -9.23 6.19
N ARG A 234 -1.16 -9.86 6.78
CA ARG A 234 -1.66 -11.17 6.36
C ARG A 234 -2.99 -10.96 5.64
N LEU A 235 -3.06 -11.35 4.37
CA LEU A 235 -4.23 -11.17 3.53
C LEU A 235 -4.80 -12.53 3.11
N ALA A 236 -6.14 -12.62 3.10
CA ALA A 236 -6.86 -13.85 2.81
C ALA A 236 -6.67 -14.39 1.39
N SER A 237 -6.39 -13.51 0.43
CA SER A 237 -6.23 -13.89 -0.97
C SER A 237 -5.38 -12.88 -1.75
N TRP A 238 -4.47 -13.42 -2.56
CA TRP A 238 -3.72 -12.73 -3.59
C TRP A 238 -3.77 -13.52 -4.90
N ASN A 239 -4.08 -12.85 -6.01
CA ASN A 239 -4.30 -13.49 -7.30
C ASN A 239 -3.01 -13.60 -8.12
N ILE A 240 -2.43 -14.81 -8.15
CA ILE A 240 -1.29 -15.19 -8.98
C ILE A 240 -1.81 -15.67 -10.34
N THR A 241 -1.28 -15.10 -11.41
CA THR A 241 -1.74 -15.38 -12.78
C THR A 241 -0.74 -16.19 -13.61
N GLY A 242 0.50 -16.37 -13.15
CA GLY A 242 1.52 -17.11 -13.89
C GLY A 242 2.91 -16.99 -13.27
N GLY A 243 3.91 -17.51 -13.97
CA GLY A 243 5.33 -17.29 -13.65
C GLY A 243 5.87 -15.99 -14.28
N ALA A 244 7.17 -15.75 -14.11
CA ALA A 244 7.83 -14.55 -14.65
C ALA A 244 7.66 -14.39 -16.18
N ALA A 245 7.65 -15.50 -16.93
CA ALA A 245 7.59 -15.55 -18.38
C ALA A 245 6.20 -15.25 -18.98
N GLY A 246 5.15 -15.20 -18.16
CA GLY A 246 3.76 -15.09 -18.62
C GLY A 246 3.01 -16.40 -18.50
#